data_AF-A0A9X0JPN1-F1
#
_entry.id   AF-A0A9X0JPN1-F1
#
_cell.length_a   1.000
_cell.length_b   1.000
_cell.length_c   1.000
_cell.angle_alpha   90.00
_cell.angle_beta   90.00
_cell.angle_gamma   90.00
#
_symmetry.space_group_name_H-M   'P 1'
#
loop_
_entity.id
_entity.type
_entity.pdbx_description
1 polymer ?
#
loop_
_entity_poly.entity_id
_entity_poly.type
_entity_poly.pdbx_seq_one_letter_code
_entity_poly.pdbx_strand_id
1 'polypeptide(L)'
;MAILKAGADAGNSGLKLNVLGLDPLFIPSIYSHHIGEATNILSDEDISVEELENNIDVTISSPTLKANNMRYIIGQKVIDENIKGIEMEKKS
;
A
#
# COMPACT_ATOMS: atom_id res chain seq x y z
N MET A 1 -6.30 -0.03 -24.09
CA MET A 1 -5.32 0.10 -23.00
C MET A 1 -5.01 1.59 -22.87
N ALA A 2 -5.52 2.24 -21.84
CA ALA A 2 -5.23 3.66 -21.59
C ALA A 2 -3.85 3.75 -20.94
N ILE A 3 -2.95 4.56 -21.51
CA ILE A 3 -1.65 4.83 -20.90
C ILE A 3 -1.85 5.98 -19.91
N LEU A 4 -1.68 5.69 -18.62
CA LEU A 4 -1.66 6.72 -17.59
C LEU A 4 -0.26 7.31 -17.48
N LYS A 5 -0.16 8.65 -17.47
CA LYS A 5 1.09 9.35 -17.20
C LYS A 5 1.15 9.62 -15.69
N ALA A 6 2.17 9.09 -15.02
CA ALA A 6 2.34 9.24 -13.59
C ALA A 6 3.78 9.66 -13.25
N GLY A 7 3.91 10.50 -12.22
CA GLY A 7 5.16 10.78 -11.53
C GLY A 7 5.11 10.18 -10.13
N ALA A 8 6.17 9.49 -9.72
CA ALA A 8 6.30 8.89 -8.40
C ALA A 8 7.57 9.42 -7.74
N ASP A 9 7.41 10.01 -6.55
CA ASP A 9 8.49 10.44 -5.67
C ASP A 9 8.45 9.59 -4.40
N ALA A 10 9.40 8.66 -4.29
CA ALA A 10 9.50 7.73 -3.16
C ALA A 10 10.54 8.25 -2.16
N GLY A 11 10.07 8.75 -1.03
CA GLY A 11 10.92 9.23 0.06
C GLY A 11 10.65 8.52 1.39
N ASN A 12 11.43 8.91 2.40
CA ASN A 12 11.45 8.26 3.71
C ASN A 12 10.10 8.34 4.42
N SER A 13 9.43 9.49 4.31
CA SER A 13 8.12 9.70 4.94
C SER A 13 6.97 9.03 4.18
N GLY A 14 7.13 8.80 2.87
CA GLY A 14 6.07 8.27 2.03
C GLY A 14 6.37 8.37 0.54
N LEU A 15 5.57 7.64 -0.22
CA LEU A 15 5.39 7.78 -1.66
C LEU A 15 4.41 8.92 -1.94
N LYS A 16 4.82 9.88 -2.77
CA LYS A 16 3.92 10.84 -3.40
C LYS A 16 3.71 10.40 -4.85
N LEU A 17 2.47 10.11 -5.21
CA LEU A 17 2.07 9.69 -6.55
C LEU A 17 1.19 10.76 -7.16
N ASN A 18 1.55 11.23 -8.35
CA ASN A 18 0.75 12.16 -9.12
C ASN A 18 0.43 11.54 -10.49
N VAL A 19 -0.84 11.33 -10.80
CA VAL A 19 -1.31 10.79 -12.07
C VAL A 19 -2.04 11.89 -12.82
N LEU A 20 -1.71 12.08 -14.10
CA LEU A 20 -2.30 13.15 -14.91
C LEU A 20 -3.83 13.04 -14.94
N GLY A 21 -4.50 14.07 -14.38
CA GLY A 21 -5.96 14.17 -14.36
C GLY A 21 -6.63 13.54 -13.12
N LEU A 22 -5.86 13.06 -12.15
CA LEU A 22 -6.34 12.58 -10.86
C LEU A 22 -5.74 13.42 -9.72
N ASP A 23 -6.36 13.33 -8.54
CA ASP A 23 -5.82 13.96 -7.34
C ASP A 23 -4.52 13.27 -6.88
N PRO A 24 -3.54 14.03 -6.34
CA PRO A 24 -2.30 13.44 -5.85
C PRO A 24 -2.55 12.52 -4.64
N LEU A 25 -1.87 11.38 -4.63
CA LEU A 25 -1.94 10.38 -3.57
C LEU A 25 -0.66 10.39 -2.73
N PHE A 26 -0.81 10.25 -1.41
CA PHE A 26 0.30 10.04 -0.49
C PHE A 26 0.13 8.72 0.26
N ILE A 27 1.16 7.86 0.21
CA ILE A 27 1.18 6.57 0.92
C ILE A 27 2.39 6.56 1.86
N PRO A 28 2.22 6.41 3.18
CA PRO A 28 3.33 6.28 4.12
C PRO A 28 4.26 5.10 3.76
N SER A 29 5.58 5.30 3.86
CA SER A 29 6.61 4.32 3.46
C SER A 29 6.83 3.21 4.50
N ILE A 30 5.75 2.55 4.89
CA ILE A 30 5.70 1.47 5.86
C ILE A 30 4.84 0.33 5.33
N TYR A 31 5.23 -0.91 5.61
CA TYR A 31 4.46 -2.09 5.24
C TYR A 31 4.59 -3.19 6.27
N SER A 32 3.72 -4.19 6.23
CA SER A 32 3.87 -5.42 6.99
C SER A 32 3.56 -6.62 6.11
N HIS A 33 4.29 -7.72 6.31
CA HIS A 33 3.92 -9.01 5.73
C HIS A 33 2.87 -9.64 6.65
N HIS A 34 1.66 -9.83 6.14
CA HIS A 34 0.63 -10.50 6.91
C HIS A 34 0.64 -11.99 6.60
N ILE A 35 1.11 -12.81 7.55
CA ILE A 35 1.03 -14.27 7.52
C ILE A 35 -0.14 -14.66 8.42
N GLY A 36 -1.34 -14.70 7.86
CA GLY A 36 -2.57 -15.02 8.59
C GLY A 36 -3.70 -15.33 7.61
N GLU A 37 -4.79 -15.92 8.10
CA GLU A 37 -5.99 -16.11 7.28
C GLU A 37 -6.44 -14.75 6.73
N ALA A 38 -6.96 -14.74 5.50
CA ALA A 38 -7.73 -13.60 5.03
C ALA A 38 -8.75 -13.27 6.12
N THR A 39 -8.73 -12.04 6.65
CA THR A 39 -9.70 -11.63 7.65
C THR A 39 -11.07 -11.89 7.05
N ASN A 40 -11.81 -12.85 7.63
CA ASN A 40 -13.11 -13.36 7.17
C ASN A 40 -14.25 -12.32 7.32
N ILE A 41 -13.93 -11.05 7.12
CA ILE A 41 -14.88 -9.94 7.05
C ILE A 41 -14.79 -9.42 5.61
N LEU A 42 -15.17 -10.27 4.66
CA LEU A 42 -15.65 -9.81 3.37
C LEU A 42 -17.03 -9.22 3.66
N SER A 43 -17.08 -7.97 4.12
CA SER A 43 -18.31 -7.19 3.96
C SER A 43 -18.49 -7.01 2.46
N ASP A 44 -19.63 -7.44 1.91
CA ASP A 44 -19.99 -7.21 0.51
C ASP A 44 -20.27 -5.72 0.19
N GLU A 45 -19.92 -4.81 1.11
CA GLU A 45 -20.09 -3.38 0.96
C GLU A 45 -18.85 -2.78 0.29
N ASP A 46 -19.07 -2.09 -0.83
CA ASP A 46 -18.04 -1.31 -1.48
C ASP A 46 -17.58 -0.18 -0.55
N ILE A 47 -16.27 -0.06 -0.38
CA ILE A 47 -15.66 1.07 0.33
C ILE A 47 -15.45 2.26 -0.62
N SER A 48 -15.41 3.46 -0.06
CA SER A 48 -15.09 4.66 -0.83
C SER A 48 -13.65 4.64 -1.36
N VAL A 49 -13.35 5.46 -2.37
CA VAL A 49 -11.97 5.62 -2.90
C VAL A 49 -11.03 6.11 -1.80
N GLU A 50 -11.49 7.06 -0.98
CA GLU A 50 -10.73 7.63 0.14
C GLU A 50 -10.41 6.57 1.21
N GLU A 51 -11.34 5.65 1.47
CA GLU A 51 -11.11 4.52 2.36
C GLU A 51 -10.14 3.51 1.74
N LEU A 52 -10.22 3.28 0.43
CA LEU A 52 -9.30 2.38 -0.27
C LEU A 52 -7.85 2.86 -0.19
N GLU A 53 -7.61 4.16 -0.31
CA GLU A 53 -6.29 4.79 -0.18
C GLU A 53 -5.64 4.52 1.19
N ASN A 54 -6.46 4.44 2.24
CA ASN A 54 -6.02 4.17 3.60
C ASN A 54 -6.04 2.68 3.97
N ASN A 55 -6.65 1.83 3.15
CA ASN A 55 -6.88 0.41 3.40
C ASN A 55 -6.19 -0.48 2.35
N ILE A 56 -4.90 -0.22 2.09
CA ILE A 56 -4.14 -0.96 1.08
C ILE A 56 -3.70 -2.32 1.64
N ASP A 57 -4.36 -3.37 1.15
CA ASP A 57 -4.13 -4.76 1.52
C ASP A 57 -4.13 -5.64 0.27
N VAL A 58 -2.94 -6.03 -0.17
CA VAL A 58 -2.75 -6.58 -1.52
C VAL A 58 -1.79 -7.76 -1.53
N THR A 59 -2.01 -8.70 -2.44
CA THR A 59 -1.02 -9.73 -2.77
C THR A 59 -0.20 -9.25 -3.96
N ILE A 60 1.12 -9.11 -3.79
CA ILE A 60 2.00 -8.61 -4.85
C ILE A 60 2.79 -9.76 -5.46
N SER A 61 2.65 -9.93 -6.78
CA SER A 61 3.50 -10.79 -7.59
C SER A 61 4.47 -9.94 -8.40
N SER A 62 5.73 -9.87 -7.97
CA SER A 62 6.79 -9.10 -8.62
C SER A 62 8.16 -9.77 -8.44
N PRO A 63 8.94 -9.96 -9.52
CA PRO A 63 10.28 -10.54 -9.43
C PRO A 63 11.29 -9.65 -8.66
N THR A 64 10.94 -8.40 -8.41
CA THR A 64 11.80 -7.45 -7.68
C THR A 64 11.70 -7.59 -6.15
N LEU A 65 10.67 -8.28 -5.67
CA LEU A 65 10.45 -8.48 -4.23
C LEU A 65 11.17 -9.72 -3.72
N LYS A 66 11.89 -9.59 -2.60
CA LYS A 66 12.45 -10.74 -1.88
C LYS A 66 11.36 -11.66 -1.33
N ALA A 67 10.25 -11.05 -0.93
CA ALA A 67 9.07 -11.64 -0.33
C ALA A 67 7.94 -11.74 -1.37
N ASN A 68 8.18 -12.44 -2.48
CA ASN A 68 7.23 -12.46 -3.59
C ASN A 68 5.99 -13.34 -3.31
N ASN A 69 4.85 -13.03 -3.95
CA ASN A 69 3.57 -13.73 -3.82
C ASN A 69 3.06 -13.79 -2.36
N MET A 70 3.36 -12.76 -1.57
CA MET A 70 2.86 -12.62 -0.21
C MET A 70 1.86 -11.46 -0.09
N ARG A 71 1.04 -11.48 0.97
CA ARG A 71 0.12 -10.41 1.33
C ARG A 71 0.86 -9.29 2.04
N TYR A 72 0.67 -8.07 1.55
CA TYR A 72 1.23 -6.83 2.06
C TYR A 72 0.11 -5.94 2.56
N ILE A 73 0.22 -5.52 3.81
CA ILE A 73 -0.55 -4.40 4.35
C ILE A 73 0.36 -3.17 4.30
N ILE A 74 -0.08 -2.08 3.68
CA ILE A 74 0.79 -0.95 3.29
C ILE A 74 0.21 0.37 3.81
N GLY A 75 1.09 1.28 4.20
CA GLY A 75 0.74 2.67 4.45
C GLY A 75 -0.10 2.86 5.70
N GLN A 76 -1.15 3.67 5.58
CA GLN A 76 -1.95 4.14 6.72
C GLN A 76 -2.58 2.98 7.51
N LYS A 77 -3.04 1.92 6.84
CA LYS A 77 -3.57 0.70 7.49
C LYS A 77 -2.63 0.10 8.52
N VAL A 78 -1.31 0.08 8.25
CA VAL A 78 -0.31 -0.47 9.19
C VAL A 78 -0.30 0.35 10.48
N ILE A 79 -0.42 1.68 10.35
CA ILE A 79 -0.39 2.63 11.46
C ILE A 79 -1.69 2.54 12.26
N ASP A 80 -2.83 2.59 11.58
CA ASP A 80 -4.16 2.63 12.20
C ASP A 80 -4.49 1.33 12.95
N GLU A 81 -4.13 0.18 12.37
CA GLU A 81 -4.33 -1.13 12.99
C GLU A 81 -3.20 -1.48 13.99
N ASN A 82 -2.23 -0.58 14.21
CA ASN A 82 -1.07 -0.77 15.07
C ASN A 82 -0.33 -2.09 14.77
N ILE A 83 -0.23 -2.44 13.48
CA ILE A 83 0.47 -3.63 13.02
C ILE A 83 1.97 -3.39 13.14
N LYS A 84 2.72 -4.45 13.48
CA LYS A 84 4.19 -4.40 13.43
C LYS A 84 4.66 -4.17 11.98
N GLY A 85 5.03 -2.94 11.69
CA GLY A 85 5.52 -2.51 10.39
C GLY A 85 7.02 -2.72 10.20
N ILE A 86 7.41 -2.76 8.93
CA ILE A 86 8.76 -2.70 8.40
C ILE A 86 8.84 -1.36 7.67
N GLU A 87 9.77 -0.50 8.10
CA GLU A 87 10.08 0.72 7.36
C GLU A 87 10.75 0.35 6.05
N MET A 88 10.40 1.05 4.96
CA MET A 88 10.91 0.76 3.62
C MET A 88 12.38 1.18 3.43
N GLU A 89 13.02 1.77 4.45
CA GLU A 89 14.45 2.10 4.45
C GLU A 89 15.23 1.33 5.51
N LYS A 90 16.53 1.10 5.22
CA LYS A 90 17.51 0.83 6.27
C LYS A 90 17.93 2.16 6.87
N LYS A 91 18.04 2.24 8.21
CA LYS A 91 18.72 3.34 8.89
C LYS A 91 19.98 3.73 8.10
N SER A 92 20.03 4.98 7.64
CA SER A 92 21.21 5.59 7.03
C SER A 92 22.36 5.65 8.03
#